data_AF-A0A6L5BDC6-F1
#
_entry.id   AF-A0A6L5BDC6-F1
#
_cell.length_a   1.000
_cell.length_b   1.000
_cell.length_c   1.000
_cell.angle_alpha   90.00
_cell.angle_beta   90.00
_cell.angle_gamma   90.00
#
_symmetry.space_group_name_H-M   'P 1'
#
loop_
_entity.id
_entity.type
_entity.pdbx_description
1 polymer ?
#
loop_
_entity_poly.entity_id
_entity_poly.type
_entity_poly.pdbx_seq_one_letter_code
_entity_poly.pdbx_strand_id
1 'polypeptide(L)'
;MLSLDETGDFEDVSGHHSPVVEDSSTISHFGIVLVHGFGGGIFSWRHVMDVLARQVGCTVAAFDRPGWGLTSRPQKQDWEDNQLPNPYKLETQVDLLLNFCSEMGFSSVVLVGHDDGGLLAMKAAQKVIVLMIVMQVEIKGLVLLNVSLSREVVPGFARIILGTALKRNLVSLLRAEITQVGNRRAWYDATKLTTEITSLYKRL
;
A
#
# COMPACT_ATOMS: atom_id res chain seq x y z
N MET A 1 80.65 9.55 35.76
CA MET A 1 79.81 8.53 36.43
C MET A 1 78.92 7.93 35.34
N LEU A 2 79.36 6.77 34.79
CA LEU A 2 78.68 5.78 33.91
C LEU A 2 77.86 6.35 32.70
N SER A 3 78.27 6.27 31.41
CA SER A 3 78.51 5.09 30.53
C SER A 3 77.22 4.23 30.40
N LEU A 4 76.61 3.87 29.26
CA LEU A 4 76.95 3.60 27.84
C LEU A 4 75.66 3.77 26.98
N ASP A 5 75.70 4.30 25.75
CA ASP A 5 75.78 3.58 24.44
C ASP A 5 74.68 2.51 24.24
N GLU A 6 74.00 2.33 23.10
CA GLU A 6 74.31 2.63 21.70
C GLU A 6 73.07 2.33 20.80
N THR A 7 73.03 2.97 19.62
CA THR A 7 72.53 2.47 18.32
C THR A 7 71.03 2.21 18.03
N GLY A 8 70.59 2.68 16.85
CA GLY A 8 69.65 1.95 15.99
C GLY A 8 68.69 2.82 15.18
N ASP A 9 69.01 3.05 13.90
CA ASP A 9 68.28 3.86 12.92
C ASP A 9 66.88 3.35 12.49
N PHE A 10 66.11 4.30 11.98
CA PHE A 10 64.88 4.29 11.15
C PHE A 10 64.41 2.99 10.48
N GLU A 11 63.10 2.72 10.58
CA GLU A 11 62.28 2.22 9.48
C GLU A 11 60.80 2.66 9.61
N ASP A 12 60.24 3.07 8.49
CA ASP A 12 58.89 3.61 8.27
C ASP A 12 57.85 2.47 8.18
N VAL A 13 56.80 2.49 9.02
CA VAL A 13 55.61 1.63 8.82
C VAL A 13 54.34 2.42 9.05
N SER A 14 53.81 2.86 7.92
CA SER A 14 52.45 3.33 7.67
C SER A 14 51.36 2.41 8.25
N GLY A 15 50.95 2.67 9.49
CA GLY A 15 49.73 2.11 10.09
C GLY A 15 48.49 2.87 9.61
N HIS A 16 47.98 2.51 8.44
CA HIS A 16 46.65 2.93 7.98
C HIS A 16 45.60 2.39 8.96
N HIS A 17 45.10 3.23 9.87
CA HIS A 17 43.81 3.00 10.49
C HIS A 17 42.74 3.22 9.42
N SER A 18 42.46 2.17 8.65
CA SER A 18 41.24 2.10 7.86
C SER A 18 40.07 2.26 8.82
N PRO A 19 39.16 3.23 8.62
CA PRO A 19 37.90 3.17 9.31
C PRO A 19 37.26 1.85 8.90
N VAL A 20 36.80 1.08 9.89
CA VAL A 20 35.90 -0.04 9.67
C VAL A 20 34.73 0.55 8.88
N VAL A 21 34.72 0.29 7.57
CA VAL A 21 33.53 0.41 6.77
C VAL A 21 32.62 -0.64 7.39
N GLU A 22 31.74 -0.22 8.29
CA GLU A 22 30.48 -0.92 8.47
C GLU A 22 29.93 -1.00 7.05
N ASP A 23 30.02 -2.19 6.48
CA ASP A 23 29.28 -2.55 5.30
C ASP A 23 27.82 -2.33 5.71
N SER A 24 27.32 -1.12 5.43
CA SER A 24 25.90 -0.87 5.28
C SER A 24 25.47 -1.67 4.06
N SER A 25 25.50 -3.00 4.20
CA SER A 25 24.65 -3.89 3.46
C SER A 25 23.28 -3.28 3.66
N THR A 26 22.82 -2.54 2.66
CA THR A 26 21.50 -1.94 2.65
C THR A 26 20.58 -3.10 3.00
N ILE A 27 20.03 -3.10 4.23
CA ILE A 27 19.16 -4.18 4.67
C ILE A 27 17.98 -4.09 3.71
N SER A 28 18.01 -4.98 2.72
CA SER A 28 17.01 -5.04 1.67
C SER A 28 15.72 -5.45 2.37
N HIS A 29 14.88 -4.47 2.67
CA HIS A 29 13.67 -4.67 3.44
C HIS A 29 12.60 -5.25 2.52
N PHE A 30 12.41 -6.56 2.61
CA PHE A 30 11.34 -7.25 1.91
C PHE A 30 10.01 -7.11 2.67
N GLY A 31 8.94 -6.80 1.94
CA GLY A 31 7.60 -6.65 2.50
C GLY A 31 6.50 -7.29 1.66
N ILE A 32 5.32 -7.43 2.28
CA ILE A 32 4.08 -7.76 1.59
C ILE A 32 3.12 -6.59 1.76
N VAL A 33 2.57 -6.09 0.65
CA VAL A 33 1.56 -5.01 0.69
C VAL A 33 0.20 -5.54 0.27
N LEU A 34 -0.77 -5.44 1.16
CA LEU A 34 -2.16 -5.83 0.93
C LEU A 34 -2.96 -4.63 0.39
N VAL A 35 -3.52 -4.78 -0.81
CA VAL A 35 -4.23 -3.73 -1.54
C VAL A 35 -5.72 -4.03 -1.54
N HIS A 36 -6.49 -3.20 -0.85
CA HIS A 36 -7.93 -3.40 -0.70
C HIS A 36 -8.71 -3.08 -1.98
N GLY A 37 -9.86 -3.76 -2.12
CA GLY A 37 -10.84 -3.54 -3.19
C GLY A 37 -11.72 -2.30 -3.01
N PHE A 38 -12.68 -2.11 -3.92
CA PHE A 38 -13.71 -1.08 -3.82
C PHE A 38 -14.59 -1.34 -2.60
N GLY A 39 -15.00 -0.29 -1.87
CA GLY A 39 -15.79 -0.47 -0.65
C GLY A 39 -14.97 -0.89 0.58
N GLY A 40 -13.69 -1.25 0.39
CA GLY A 40 -12.82 -1.77 1.43
C GLY A 40 -11.92 -0.72 2.07
N GLY A 41 -10.96 -1.23 2.85
CA GLY A 41 -9.89 -0.46 3.48
C GLY A 41 -8.96 -1.41 4.23
N ILE A 42 -8.00 -0.88 4.98
CA ILE A 42 -7.09 -1.63 5.86
C ILE A 42 -7.89 -2.55 6.79
N PHE A 43 -9.05 -2.09 7.26
CA PHE A 43 -9.93 -2.84 8.15
C PHE A 43 -10.30 -4.23 7.61
N SER A 44 -10.40 -4.40 6.28
CA SER A 44 -10.69 -5.71 5.66
C SER A 44 -9.59 -6.74 5.92
N TRP A 45 -8.36 -6.30 6.19
CA TRP A 45 -7.19 -7.16 6.39
C TRP A 45 -6.85 -7.43 7.85
N ARG A 46 -7.62 -6.88 8.81
CA ARG A 46 -7.32 -6.95 10.25
C ARG A 46 -7.12 -8.36 10.83
N HIS A 47 -7.71 -9.38 10.22
CA HIS A 47 -7.56 -10.78 10.66
C HIS A 47 -6.49 -11.55 9.86
N VAL A 48 -5.90 -10.91 8.85
CA VAL A 48 -4.91 -11.49 7.94
C VAL A 48 -3.50 -10.94 8.21
N MET A 49 -3.36 -9.63 8.40
CA MET A 49 -2.05 -8.95 8.49
C MET A 49 -1.12 -9.58 9.53
N ASP A 50 -1.53 -9.63 10.79
CA ASP A 50 -0.67 -10.11 11.89
C ASP A 50 -0.39 -11.62 11.82
N VAL A 51 -1.35 -12.40 11.30
CA VAL A 51 -1.17 -13.84 11.13
C VAL A 51 -0.19 -14.10 10.01
N LEU A 52 -0.36 -13.43 8.87
CA LEU A 52 0.52 -13.57 7.71
C LEU A 52 1.94 -13.13 8.05
N ALA A 53 2.12 -11.97 8.68
CA ALA A 53 3.43 -11.45 9.07
C ALA A 53 4.22 -12.44 9.93
N ARG A 54 3.57 -13.06 10.92
CA ARG A 54 4.20 -14.08 11.77
C ARG A 54 4.56 -15.36 11.01
N GLN A 55 3.76 -15.75 10.03
CA GLN A 55 4.02 -16.97 9.24
C GLN A 55 5.16 -16.79 8.24
N VAL A 56 5.25 -15.62 7.59
CA VAL A 56 6.25 -15.34 6.56
C VAL A 56 7.54 -14.75 7.12
N GLY A 57 7.50 -14.20 8.33
CA GLY A 57 8.67 -13.59 8.98
C GLY A 57 9.11 -12.25 8.36
N CYS A 58 8.21 -11.55 7.67
CA CYS A 58 8.48 -10.22 7.12
C CYS A 58 7.33 -9.24 7.39
N THR A 59 7.58 -7.95 7.09
CA THR A 59 6.59 -6.90 7.30
C THR A 59 5.41 -7.08 6.35
N VAL A 60 4.19 -7.10 6.89
CA VAL A 60 2.95 -7.04 6.11
C VAL A 60 2.30 -5.69 6.37
N ALA A 61 2.09 -4.92 5.31
CA ALA A 61 1.54 -3.59 5.38
C ALA A 61 0.28 -3.46 4.51
N ALA A 62 -0.56 -2.49 4.83
CA ALA A 62 -1.72 -2.10 4.04
C ALA A 62 -1.94 -0.60 4.25
N PHE A 63 -2.57 0.06 3.28
CA PHE A 63 -2.94 1.47 3.40
C PHE A 63 -4.36 1.71 2.88
N ASP A 64 -5.00 2.75 3.38
CA ASP A 64 -6.30 3.22 2.88
C ASP A 64 -6.06 4.17 1.70
N ARG A 65 -6.67 3.88 0.54
CA ARG A 65 -6.60 4.76 -0.63
C ARG A 65 -7.46 6.03 -0.45
N PRO A 66 -7.20 7.12 -1.18
CA PRO A 66 -8.06 8.31 -1.14
C PRO A 66 -9.55 7.95 -1.29
N GLY A 67 -10.39 8.48 -0.42
CA GLY A 67 -11.82 8.15 -0.38
C GLY A 67 -12.23 7.05 0.62
N TRP A 68 -11.27 6.30 1.16
CA TRP A 68 -11.51 5.11 1.98
C TRP A 68 -10.90 5.20 3.36
N GLY A 69 -11.52 4.48 4.32
CA GLY A 69 -11.07 4.38 5.70
C GLY A 69 -10.71 5.73 6.31
N LEU A 70 -9.52 5.79 6.92
CA LEU A 70 -9.03 6.98 7.60
C LEU A 70 -8.31 7.97 6.68
N THR A 71 -8.09 7.61 5.42
CA THR A 71 -7.48 8.51 4.44
C THR A 71 -8.46 9.62 4.05
N SER A 72 -7.90 10.80 3.77
CA SER A 72 -8.67 11.97 3.36
C SER A 72 -9.54 11.69 2.13
N ARG A 73 -10.55 12.53 1.96
CA ARG A 73 -11.49 12.48 0.83
C ARG A 73 -11.42 13.80 0.07
N PRO A 74 -10.34 14.05 -0.70
CA PRO A 74 -10.20 15.29 -1.45
C PRO A 74 -11.43 15.54 -2.31
N GLN A 75 -11.85 16.78 -2.36
CA GLN A 75 -12.83 17.31 -3.30
C GLN A 75 -12.14 17.83 -4.55
N LYS A 76 -12.91 17.99 -5.62
CA LYS A 76 -12.39 18.37 -6.93
C LYS A 76 -11.54 19.64 -6.91
N GLN A 77 -11.99 20.63 -6.15
CA GLN A 77 -11.28 21.88 -5.95
C GLN A 77 -9.88 21.65 -5.34
N ASP A 78 -9.75 20.71 -4.39
CA ASP A 78 -8.49 20.49 -3.67
C ASP A 78 -7.32 20.12 -4.60
N TRP A 79 -7.56 19.33 -5.65
CA TRP A 79 -6.49 18.99 -6.60
C TRP A 79 -6.45 19.91 -7.83
N GLU A 80 -7.57 20.51 -8.25
CA GLU A 80 -7.55 21.44 -9.39
C GLU A 80 -6.87 22.76 -9.05
N ASP A 81 -7.20 23.34 -7.90
CA ASP A 81 -6.65 24.64 -7.47
C ASP A 81 -5.13 24.54 -7.22
N ASN A 82 -4.68 23.39 -6.71
CA ASN A 82 -3.28 23.10 -6.46
C ASN A 82 -2.54 22.47 -7.66
N GLN A 83 -3.20 22.35 -8.82
CA GLN A 83 -2.65 21.73 -10.03
C GLN A 83 -2.10 20.30 -9.79
N LEU A 84 -2.69 19.59 -8.84
CA LEU A 84 -2.34 18.22 -8.47
C LEU A 84 -3.08 17.20 -9.36
N PRO A 85 -2.51 16.01 -9.57
CA PRO A 85 -3.21 14.94 -10.25
C PRO A 85 -4.44 14.49 -9.44
N ASN A 86 -5.51 14.14 -10.16
CA ASN A 86 -6.73 13.62 -9.53
C ASN A 86 -6.43 12.33 -8.73
N PRO A 87 -6.61 12.32 -7.40
CA PRO A 87 -6.21 11.21 -6.53
C PRO A 87 -7.02 9.93 -6.75
N TYR A 88 -8.15 10.01 -7.47
CA TYR A 88 -9.02 8.88 -7.77
C TYR A 88 -8.71 8.23 -9.13
N LYS A 89 -7.81 8.81 -9.95
CA LYS A 89 -7.37 8.17 -11.20
C LYS A 89 -6.50 6.95 -10.91
N LEU A 90 -6.61 5.92 -11.74
CA LEU A 90 -5.88 4.67 -11.59
C LEU A 90 -4.36 4.92 -11.57
N GLU A 91 -3.85 5.73 -12.48
CA GLU A 91 -2.42 6.05 -12.60
C GLU A 91 -1.90 6.73 -11.33
N THR A 92 -2.67 7.68 -10.78
CA THR A 92 -2.31 8.36 -9.53
C THR A 92 -2.34 7.42 -8.34
N GLN A 93 -3.30 6.51 -8.27
CA GLN A 93 -3.33 5.48 -7.23
C GLN A 93 -2.16 4.49 -7.34
N VAL A 94 -1.68 4.20 -8.56
CA VAL A 94 -0.47 3.39 -8.76
C VAL A 94 0.74 4.09 -8.16
N ASP A 95 0.86 5.40 -8.41
CA ASP A 95 1.94 6.21 -7.84
C ASP A 95 1.87 6.25 -6.31
N LEU A 96 0.68 6.41 -5.74
CA LEU A 96 0.48 6.35 -4.30
C LEU A 96 0.89 4.99 -3.71
N LEU A 97 0.54 3.88 -4.37
CA LEU A 97 0.95 2.54 -3.93
C LEU A 97 2.47 2.38 -3.93
N LEU A 98 3.15 2.82 -4.99
CA LEU A 98 4.61 2.71 -5.09
C LEU A 98 5.32 3.63 -4.10
N ASN A 99 4.80 4.85 -3.91
CA ASN A 99 5.31 5.77 -2.89
C ASN A 99 5.12 5.21 -1.49
N PHE A 100 3.97 4.62 -1.18
CA PHE A 100 3.73 3.95 0.08
C PHE A 100 4.75 2.84 0.34
N CYS A 101 5.06 2.01 -0.66
CA CYS A 101 6.09 0.98 -0.52
C CYS A 101 7.47 1.59 -0.18
N SER A 102 7.82 2.69 -0.85
CA SER A 102 9.08 3.40 -0.62
C SER A 102 9.14 4.05 0.77
N GLU A 103 8.06 4.70 1.20
CA GLU A 103 7.95 5.34 2.53
C GLU A 103 8.00 4.31 3.67
N MET A 104 7.50 3.11 3.43
CA MET A 104 7.64 1.97 4.36
C MET A 104 9.07 1.38 4.38
N GLY A 105 9.97 1.91 3.55
CA GLY A 105 11.36 1.49 3.44
C GLY A 105 11.56 0.19 2.68
N PHE A 106 10.56 -0.30 1.93
CA PHE A 106 10.70 -1.56 1.21
C PHE A 106 11.60 -1.41 -0.02
N SER A 107 12.66 -2.21 -0.08
CA SER A 107 13.46 -2.37 -1.31
C SER A 107 12.79 -3.34 -2.29
N SER A 108 12.00 -4.28 -1.77
CA SER A 108 11.29 -5.25 -2.58
C SER A 108 9.98 -5.71 -1.93
N VAL A 109 8.96 -5.98 -2.75
CA VAL A 109 7.62 -6.30 -2.26
C VAL A 109 6.93 -7.40 -3.05
N VAL A 110 6.06 -8.15 -2.37
CA VAL A 110 4.94 -8.86 -3.00
C VAL A 110 3.68 -8.03 -2.81
N LEU A 111 2.94 -7.80 -3.89
CA LEU A 111 1.64 -7.11 -3.83
C LEU A 111 0.50 -8.12 -3.84
N VAL A 112 -0.38 -8.03 -2.85
CA VAL A 112 -1.58 -8.88 -2.74
C VAL A 112 -2.81 -8.00 -2.97
N GLY A 113 -3.46 -8.14 -4.12
CA GLY A 113 -4.60 -7.30 -4.50
C GLY A 113 -5.92 -8.06 -4.46
N HIS A 114 -6.93 -7.48 -3.81
CA HIS A 114 -8.30 -7.97 -3.83
C HIS A 114 -9.19 -7.10 -4.72
N ASP A 115 -10.07 -7.70 -5.54
CA ASP A 115 -11.01 -6.97 -6.42
C ASP A 115 -10.29 -5.92 -7.31
N ASP A 116 -10.68 -4.64 -7.31
CA ASP A 116 -10.00 -3.58 -8.08
C ASP A 116 -8.56 -3.31 -7.59
N GLY A 117 -8.25 -3.66 -6.34
CA GLY A 117 -6.89 -3.61 -5.78
C GLY A 117 -5.92 -4.55 -6.52
N GLY A 118 -6.42 -5.61 -7.14
CA GLY A 118 -5.64 -6.46 -8.03
C GLY A 118 -5.23 -5.76 -9.31
N LEU A 119 -6.16 -5.04 -9.95
CA LEU A 119 -5.86 -4.22 -11.13
C LEU A 119 -4.81 -3.16 -10.81
N LEU A 120 -4.92 -2.54 -9.63
CA LEU A 120 -3.94 -1.57 -9.16
C LEU A 120 -2.55 -2.20 -8.99
N ALA A 121 -2.45 -3.36 -8.35
CA ALA A 121 -1.19 -4.08 -8.16
C ALA A 121 -0.55 -4.50 -9.50
N MET A 122 -1.34 -4.99 -10.45
CA MET A 122 -0.85 -5.32 -11.80
C MET A 122 -0.32 -4.09 -12.53
N LYS A 123 -1.01 -2.94 -12.41
CA LYS A 123 -0.57 -1.69 -13.02
C LYS A 123 0.71 -1.15 -12.38
N ALA A 124 0.89 -1.32 -11.08
CA ALA A 124 2.14 -1.01 -10.40
C ALA A 124 3.30 -1.88 -10.90
N ALA A 125 3.10 -3.19 -11.01
CA ALA A 125 4.10 -4.09 -11.59
C ALA A 125 4.46 -3.70 -13.03
N GLN A 126 3.45 -3.43 -13.87
CA GLN A 126 3.67 -2.93 -15.23
C GLN A 126 4.51 -1.65 -15.23
N LYS A 127 4.19 -0.69 -14.35
CA LYS A 127 4.87 0.60 -14.28
C LYS A 127 6.34 0.45 -13.86
N VAL A 128 6.62 -0.38 -12.85
CA VAL A 128 8.00 -0.65 -12.39
C VAL A 128 8.82 -1.33 -13.49
N ILE A 129 8.26 -2.30 -14.22
CA ILE A 129 8.95 -2.97 -15.34
C ILE A 129 9.28 -1.97 -16.45
N VAL A 130 8.34 -1.09 -16.82
CA VAL A 130 8.55 -0.10 -17.89
C VAL A 130 9.54 0.99 -17.49
N LEU A 131 9.56 1.37 -16.21
CA LEU A 131 10.38 2.45 -15.67
C LEU A 131 11.63 1.95 -14.91
N MET A 132 12.13 0.75 -15.26
CA MET A 132 13.16 -0.06 -14.59
C MET A 132 14.40 0.66 -14.00
N ILE A 133 14.65 1.93 -14.33
CA ILE A 133 15.81 2.73 -13.90
C ILE A 133 15.44 3.78 -12.81
N VAL A 134 14.15 4.06 -12.56
CA VAL A 134 13.73 5.20 -11.72
C VAL A 134 13.16 4.79 -10.36
N MET A 135 12.62 3.57 -10.23
CA MET A 135 11.89 3.18 -9.01
C MET A 135 12.79 2.40 -8.04
N GLN A 136 12.76 2.80 -6.77
CA GLN A 136 13.56 2.19 -5.70
C GLN A 136 12.98 0.86 -5.16
N VAL A 137 11.76 0.48 -5.59
CA VAL A 137 11.06 -0.71 -5.09
C VAL A 137 10.92 -1.76 -6.17
N GLU A 138 11.45 -2.96 -5.93
CA GLU A 138 11.30 -4.11 -6.81
C GLU A 138 10.02 -4.91 -6.50
N ILE A 139 9.19 -5.21 -7.50
CA ILE A 139 8.01 -6.06 -7.30
C ILE A 139 8.38 -7.52 -7.61
N LYS A 140 8.48 -8.34 -6.56
CA LYS A 140 8.89 -9.76 -6.63
C LYS A 140 7.77 -10.69 -7.05
N GLY A 141 6.51 -10.29 -6.83
CA GLY A 141 5.36 -11.12 -7.15
C GLY A 141 4.03 -10.42 -6.94
N LEU A 142 2.99 -11.01 -7.55
CA LEU A 142 1.60 -10.59 -7.44
C LEU A 142 0.75 -11.75 -6.94
N VAL A 143 -0.14 -11.49 -5.98
CA VAL A 143 -1.20 -12.41 -5.56
C VAL A 143 -2.54 -11.75 -5.81
N LEU A 144 -3.39 -12.39 -6.60
CA LEU A 144 -4.66 -11.82 -7.06
C LEU A 144 -5.83 -12.56 -6.42
N LEU A 145 -6.63 -11.86 -5.62
CA LEU A 145 -7.78 -12.41 -4.90
C LEU A 145 -9.08 -11.89 -5.52
N ASN A 146 -9.83 -12.77 -6.17
CA ASN A 146 -11.13 -12.45 -6.76
C ASN A 146 -11.10 -11.20 -7.68
N VAL A 147 -10.05 -11.07 -8.48
CA VAL A 147 -9.80 -9.90 -9.32
C VAL A 147 -10.58 -10.02 -10.62
N SER A 148 -11.40 -9.02 -10.92
CA SER A 148 -12.06 -8.91 -12.21
C SER A 148 -11.31 -7.92 -13.09
N LEU A 149 -10.92 -8.35 -14.28
CA LEU A 149 -10.36 -7.47 -15.33
C LEU A 149 -11.45 -6.77 -16.14
N SER A 150 -12.73 -7.08 -15.86
CA SER A 150 -13.86 -6.38 -16.45
C SER A 150 -13.86 -4.92 -16.03
N ARG A 151 -13.94 -4.00 -17.01
CA ARG A 151 -14.00 -2.55 -16.76
C ARG A 151 -15.35 -2.09 -16.20
N GLU A 152 -16.35 -2.95 -16.09
CA GLU A 152 -17.65 -2.59 -15.52
C GLU A 152 -17.64 -2.66 -14.00
N VAL A 153 -17.09 -1.62 -13.37
CA VAL A 153 -17.15 -1.41 -11.91
C VAL A 153 -18.55 -0.99 -11.46
N VAL A 154 -19.34 -0.46 -12.38
CA VAL A 154 -20.72 -0.01 -12.16
C VAL A 154 -21.58 -0.55 -13.29
N PRO A 155 -22.62 -1.37 -13.01
CA PRO A 155 -23.56 -1.83 -14.03
C PRO A 155 -24.12 -0.66 -14.84
N GLY A 156 -24.31 -0.83 -16.15
CA GLY A 156 -24.73 0.25 -17.05
C GLY A 156 -25.97 1.03 -16.58
N PHE A 157 -26.92 0.36 -15.93
CA PHE A 157 -28.11 0.99 -15.36
C PHE A 157 -27.81 1.91 -14.16
N ALA A 158 -26.84 1.57 -13.32
CA ALA A 158 -26.44 2.39 -12.18
C ALA A 158 -25.72 3.68 -12.65
N ARG A 159 -25.02 3.62 -13.79
CA ARG A 159 -24.44 4.81 -14.44
C ARG A 159 -25.52 5.79 -14.92
N ILE A 160 -26.65 5.28 -15.41
CA ILE A 160 -27.80 6.11 -15.80
C ILE A 160 -28.36 6.83 -14.58
N ILE A 161 -28.57 6.12 -13.46
CA ILE A 161 -29.10 6.71 -12.22
C ILE A 161 -28.15 7.77 -11.64
N LEU A 162 -26.84 7.51 -11.65
CA LEU A 162 -25.79 8.44 -11.19
C LEU A 162 -25.76 9.75 -12.01
N GLY A 163 -26.25 9.75 -13.24
CA GLY A 163 -26.34 10.93 -14.11
C GLY A 163 -27.61 11.78 -13.91
N THR A 164 -28.54 11.36 -13.06
CA THR A 164 -29.83 12.08 -12.85
C THR A 164 -29.85 12.92 -11.58
N ALA A 165 -30.74 13.92 -11.53
CA ALA A 165 -31.02 14.70 -10.32
C ALA A 165 -31.58 13.85 -9.16
N LEU A 166 -32.08 12.63 -9.45
CA LEU A 166 -32.50 11.64 -8.45
C LEU A 166 -31.34 11.12 -7.58
N LYS A 167 -30.08 11.30 -8.01
CA LYS A 167 -28.87 10.90 -7.29
C LYS A 167 -28.90 11.31 -5.81
N ARG A 168 -29.35 12.52 -5.49
CA ARG A 168 -29.29 13.05 -4.12
C ARG A 168 -30.17 12.28 -3.12
N ASN A 169 -31.35 11.86 -3.56
CA ASN A 169 -32.31 11.15 -2.72
C ASN A 169 -32.10 9.62 -2.75
N LEU A 170 -31.67 9.08 -3.90
CA LEU A 170 -31.42 7.64 -4.02
C LEU A 170 -30.11 7.22 -3.36
N VAL A 171 -29.06 8.05 -3.40
CA VAL A 171 -27.76 7.74 -2.77
C VAL A 171 -27.89 7.67 -1.25
N SER A 172 -28.73 8.48 -0.59
CA SER A 172 -28.90 8.39 0.86
C SER A 172 -29.64 7.11 1.29
N LEU A 173 -30.63 6.68 0.50
CA LEU A 173 -31.35 5.41 0.71
C LEU A 173 -30.46 4.19 0.42
N LEU A 174 -29.69 4.24 -0.67
CA LEU A 174 -28.69 3.23 -1.00
C LEU A 174 -27.60 3.15 0.08
N ARG A 175 -27.17 4.28 0.66
CA ARG A 175 -26.14 4.31 1.73
C ARG A 175 -26.63 3.65 3.03
N ALA A 176 -27.93 3.64 3.33
CA ALA A 176 -28.45 2.96 4.52
C ALA A 176 -28.63 1.44 4.29
N GLU A 177 -29.21 1.06 3.15
CA GLU A 177 -29.54 -0.34 2.82
C GLU A 177 -28.34 -1.13 2.28
N ILE A 178 -27.52 -0.56 1.39
CA ILE A 178 -26.34 -1.26 0.82
C ILE A 178 -25.27 -1.47 1.88
N THR A 179 -25.07 -0.52 2.80
CA THR A 179 -24.06 -0.71 3.85
C THR A 179 -24.45 -1.81 4.83
N GLN A 180 -25.74 -2.06 5.07
CA GLN A 180 -26.18 -3.14 5.97
C GLN A 180 -26.33 -4.48 5.24
N VAL A 181 -27.03 -4.51 4.10
CA VAL A 181 -27.31 -5.73 3.33
C VAL A 181 -26.11 -6.15 2.48
N GLY A 182 -25.41 -5.20 1.88
CA GLY A 182 -24.19 -5.43 1.12
C GLY A 182 -23.05 -5.94 2.01
N ASN A 183 -22.82 -5.33 3.18
CA ASN A 183 -21.85 -5.87 4.13
C ASN A 183 -22.23 -7.29 4.55
N ARG A 184 -23.49 -7.57 4.91
CA ARG A 184 -23.88 -8.92 5.33
C ARG A 184 -23.66 -9.98 4.24
N ARG A 185 -23.87 -9.64 2.96
CA ARG A 185 -23.65 -10.53 1.81
C ARG A 185 -22.18 -10.62 1.39
N ALA A 186 -21.37 -9.62 1.71
CA ALA A 186 -19.93 -9.62 1.44
C ALA A 186 -19.13 -10.50 2.43
N TRP A 187 -19.75 -10.88 3.55
CA TRP A 187 -19.13 -11.77 4.53
C TRP A 187 -19.40 -13.23 4.17
N TYR A 188 -18.33 -14.01 4.03
CA TYR A 188 -18.40 -15.47 3.87
C TYR A 188 -19.23 -16.11 4.99
N ASP A 189 -19.09 -15.59 6.22
CA ASP A 189 -19.90 -15.98 7.37
C ASP A 189 -20.51 -14.72 8.01
N ALA A 190 -21.80 -14.52 7.77
CA ALA A 190 -22.54 -13.37 8.27
C ALA A 190 -22.69 -13.35 9.79
N THR A 191 -22.52 -14.48 10.50
CA THR A 191 -22.59 -14.48 11.98
C THR A 191 -21.39 -13.76 12.59
N LYS A 192 -20.32 -13.58 11.83
CA LYS A 192 -19.15 -12.81 12.25
C LYS A 192 -19.32 -11.30 12.10
N LEU A 193 -20.42 -10.82 11.50
CA LEU A 193 -20.76 -9.39 11.45
C LEU A 193 -21.46 -8.99 12.76
N THR A 194 -20.67 -8.80 13.82
CA THR A 194 -21.19 -8.37 15.13
C THR A 194 -21.63 -6.90 15.10
N THR A 195 -22.42 -6.48 16.09
CA THR A 195 -22.82 -5.08 16.26
C THR A 195 -21.61 -4.16 16.45
N GLU A 196 -20.58 -4.65 17.14
CA GLU A 196 -19.31 -3.97 17.32
C GLU A 196 -18.60 -3.74 15.97
N ILE A 197 -18.47 -4.78 15.14
CA ILE A 197 -17.85 -4.68 13.80
C ILE A 197 -18.68 -3.74 12.90
N THR A 198 -20.00 -3.80 12.99
CA THR A 198 -20.89 -2.89 12.26
C THR A 198 -20.68 -1.43 12.68
N SER A 199 -20.39 -1.18 13.96
CA SER A 199 -20.08 0.16 14.46
C SER A 199 -18.74 0.67 13.95
N LEU A 200 -17.75 -0.20 13.75
CA LEU A 200 -16.45 0.15 13.17
C LEU A 200 -16.61 0.59 11.71
N TYR A 201 -17.40 -0.12 10.91
CA TYR A 201 -17.72 0.30 9.53
C TYR A 201 -18.42 1.67 9.44
N LYS A 202 -19.13 2.11 10.48
CA LYS A 202 -19.77 3.44 10.50
C LYS A 202 -18.80 4.58 10.83
N ARG A 203 -17.63 4.26 11.41
CA ARG A 203 -16.61 5.23 11.80
C ARG A 203 -15.55 5.45 10.72
N LEU A 204 -15.47 4.53 9.77
CA LEU A 204 -14.59 4.56 8.60
C LEU A 204 -15.27 5.29 7.44
#